data_AF-A0A1D3L512-F1
#
_entry.id   AF-A0A1D3L512-F1
#
_cell.length_a   1.000
_cell.length_b   1.000
_cell.length_c   1.000
_cell.angle_alpha   90.00
_cell.angle_beta   90.00
_cell.angle_gamma   90.00
#
_symmetry.space_group_name_H-M   'P 1'
#
loop_
_entity.id
_entity.type
_entity.pdbx_description
1 polymer ?
#
loop_
_entity_poly.entity_id
_entity_poly.type
_entity_poly.pdbx_seq_one_letter_code
_entity_poly.pdbx_strand_id
1 'polypeptide(L)'
;MIKMEKTCGSLKCDVLHDGAKIGHMDGVNIIQWFVKNRYRYTGTFSRFITENPSDSQSGIDVDIVLSDKNLVIRNARVEWMKSPCKNGTFHADKIESRA
;
A
#
# COMPACT_ATOMS: atom_id res chain seq x y z
N MET A 1 10.16 -22.58 3.37
CA MET A 1 10.77 -21.53 4.20
C MET A 1 9.91 -20.30 4.13
N ILE A 2 9.53 -19.71 5.27
CA ILE A 2 8.85 -18.41 5.32
C ILE A 2 9.89 -17.41 5.79
N LYS A 3 10.19 -16.39 4.98
CA LYS A 3 11.04 -15.25 5.36
C LYS A 3 10.16 -14.01 5.46
N MET A 4 10.29 -13.26 6.55
CA MET A 4 9.54 -12.04 6.83
C MET A 4 10.51 -10.87 7.02
N GLU A 5 10.33 -9.80 6.25
CA GLU A 5 11.11 -8.57 6.40
C GLU A 5 10.13 -7.37 6.47
N LYS A 6 10.24 -6.56 7.52
CA LYS A 6 9.38 -5.39 7.73
C LYS A 6 10.18 -4.12 7.50
N THR A 7 9.61 -3.18 6.76
CA THR A 7 10.20 -1.84 6.64
C THR A 7 10.13 -1.11 7.98
N CYS A 8 11.28 -0.60 8.45
CA CYS A 8 11.34 0.32 9.57
C CYS A 8 11.08 1.74 9.07
N GLY A 9 10.01 2.37 9.54
CA GLY A 9 9.65 3.74 9.17
C GLY A 9 8.16 3.87 8.88
N SER A 10 7.54 4.88 9.47
CA SER A 10 6.16 5.29 9.17
C SER A 10 6.16 6.07 7.86
N LEU A 11 6.14 5.37 6.72
CA LEU A 11 6.30 5.98 5.40
C LEU A 11 5.05 6.79 5.03
N LYS A 12 5.26 7.87 4.27
CA LYS A 12 4.21 8.60 3.57
C LYS A 12 4.26 8.22 2.09
N CYS A 13 3.12 7.85 1.53
CA CYS A 13 3.03 7.35 0.15
C CYS A 13 1.90 8.04 -0.60
N ASP A 14 2.11 8.33 -1.88
CA ASP A 14 1.03 8.75 -2.76
C ASP A 14 0.22 7.52 -3.20
N VAL A 15 -1.09 7.70 -3.41
CA VAL A 15 -2.00 6.65 -3.85
C VAL A 15 -2.61 7.04 -5.19
N LEU A 16 -2.47 6.14 -6.16
CA LEU A 16 -3.01 6.30 -7.51
C LEU A 16 -4.08 5.24 -7.77
N HIS A 17 -5.10 5.60 -8.52
CA HIS A 17 -6.11 4.69 -9.05
C HIS A 17 -6.26 5.01 -10.54
N ASP A 18 -6.16 4.00 -11.41
CA ASP A 18 -6.16 4.15 -12.86
C ASP A 18 -5.17 5.22 -13.38
N GLY A 19 -4.00 5.32 -12.73
CA GLY A 19 -2.95 6.27 -13.08
C GLY A 19 -3.17 7.70 -12.56
N ALA A 20 -4.34 8.03 -12.01
CA ALA A 20 -4.63 9.32 -11.41
C ALA A 20 -4.35 9.30 -9.89
N LYS A 21 -3.75 10.36 -9.36
CA LYS A 21 -3.55 10.48 -7.90
C LYS A 21 -4.89 10.73 -7.22
N ILE A 22 -5.28 9.81 -6.34
CA ILE A 22 -6.54 9.89 -5.56
C ILE A 22 -6.32 10.32 -4.12
N GLY A 23 -5.06 10.32 -3.64
CA GLY A 23 -4.77 10.70 -2.27
C GLY A 23 -3.37 10.33 -1.82
N HIS A 24 -3.20 10.23 -0.50
CA HIS A 24 -1.99 9.74 0.12
C HIS A 24 -2.28 8.92 1.39
N MET A 25 -1.38 7.98 1.68
CA MET A 25 -1.37 7.19 2.90
C MET A 25 -0.24 7.65 3.82
N ASP A 26 -0.56 7.79 5.10
CA ASP A 26 0.42 8.00 6.16
C ASP A 26 0.62 6.70 6.96
N GLY A 27 1.80 6.55 7.59
CA GLY A 27 2.07 5.41 8.46
C GLY A 27 2.19 4.08 7.74
N VAL A 28 2.61 4.12 6.47
CA VAL A 28 2.73 2.91 5.65
C VAL A 28 3.89 2.07 6.17
N ASN A 29 3.58 0.82 6.50
CA ASN A 29 4.56 -0.24 6.76
C ASN A 29 4.33 -1.37 5.77
N ILE A 30 5.41 -1.96 5.28
CA ILE A 30 5.37 -3.07 4.33
C ILE A 30 6.08 -4.26 4.94
N ILE A 31 5.47 -5.43 4.80
CA ILE A 31 6.03 -6.72 5.16
C ILE A 31 6.17 -7.53 3.87
N GLN A 32 7.40 -7.92 3.57
CA GLN A 32 7.72 -8.85 2.49
C GLN A 32 7.72 -10.27 3.03
N TRP A 33 6.96 -11.13 2.36
CA TRP A 33 6.86 -12.55 2.62
C TRP A 33 7.46 -13.33 1.46
N PHE A 34 8.23 -14.37 1.77
CA PHE A 34 8.61 -15.38 0.79
C PHE A 34 7.91 -16.70 1.11
N VAL A 35 6.93 -17.10 0.30
CA VAL A 35 6.08 -18.28 0.55
C VAL A 35 5.86 -19.03 -0.77
N LYS A 36 6.00 -20.36 -0.76
CA LYS A 36 5.82 -21.23 -1.95
C LYS A 36 6.61 -20.74 -3.19
N ASN A 37 7.88 -20.38 -2.99
CA ASN A 37 8.79 -19.86 -4.03
C ASN A 37 8.30 -18.58 -4.73
N ARG A 38 7.48 -17.76 -4.06
CA ARG A 38 7.04 -16.46 -4.57
C ARG A 38 7.12 -15.40 -3.47
N TYR A 39 7.42 -14.17 -3.87
CA TYR A 39 7.28 -13.02 -2.98
C TYR A 39 5.83 -12.57 -2.91
N ARG A 40 5.42 -12.12 -1.73
CA ARG A 40 4.14 -11.45 -1.47
C ARG A 40 4.38 -10.28 -0.55
N TYR A 41 3.57 -9.25 -0.68
CA TYR A 41 3.70 -8.04 0.12
C TYR A 41 2.38 -7.78 0.82
N THR A 42 2.45 -7.50 2.10
CA THR A 42 1.32 -7.00 2.88
C THR A 42 1.72 -5.69 3.50
N GLY A 43 0.87 -4.68 3.44
CA GLY A 43 1.13 -3.44 4.12
C GLY A 43 0.00 -3.02 5.05
N THR A 44 0.34 -2.14 5.99
CA THR A 44 -0.60 -1.43 6.85
C THR A 44 -0.41 0.06 6.65
N PHE A 45 -1.48 0.85 6.75
CA PHE A 45 -1.42 2.31 6.78
C PHE A 45 -2.24 2.82 7.97
N SER A 46 -1.77 3.90 8.59
CA SER A 46 -2.43 4.49 9.76
C SER A 46 -3.55 5.46 9.37
N ARG A 47 -3.49 6.00 8.15
CA ARG A 47 -4.49 6.92 7.62
C ARG A 47 -4.44 6.96 6.10
N PHE A 48 -5.61 6.97 5.47
CA PHE A 48 -5.76 7.28 4.05
C PHE A 48 -6.52 8.60 3.90
N ILE A 49 -5.88 9.57 3.23
CA ILE A 49 -6.41 10.91 2.99
C ILE A 49 -6.70 11.04 1.50
N THR A 50 -7.97 11.22 1.18
CA THR A 50 -8.50 11.42 -0.17
C THR A 50 -9.58 12.48 -0.14
N GLU A 51 -9.69 13.26 -1.21
CA GLU A 51 -10.74 14.26 -1.39
C GLU A 51 -12.09 13.62 -1.73
N ASN A 52 -12.06 12.46 -2.39
CA ASN A 52 -13.26 11.76 -2.83
C ASN A 52 -13.61 10.60 -1.87
N PRO A 53 -14.75 10.65 -1.17
CA PRO A 53 -15.15 9.58 -0.25
C PRO A 53 -15.30 8.21 -0.90
N SER A 54 -15.64 8.13 -2.20
CA SER A 54 -15.81 6.84 -2.90
C SER A 54 -14.51 6.04 -3.00
N ASP A 55 -13.37 6.72 -2.95
CA ASP A 55 -12.05 6.09 -3.09
C ASP A 55 -11.60 5.45 -1.77
N SER A 56 -12.27 5.82 -0.66
CA SER A 56 -11.97 5.38 0.69
C SER A 56 -12.75 4.13 1.08
N GLN A 57 -12.65 3.08 0.27
CA GLN A 57 -13.40 1.83 0.48
C GLN A 57 -12.49 0.60 0.52
N SER A 58 -12.98 -0.46 1.15
CA SER A 58 -12.31 -1.77 1.10
C SER A 58 -12.54 -2.40 -0.26
N GLY A 59 -11.57 -3.17 -0.74
CA GLY A 59 -11.59 -3.83 -2.04
C GLY A 59 -11.16 -2.96 -3.23
N ILE A 60 -10.75 -1.71 -3.02
CA ILE A 60 -10.17 -0.89 -4.08
C ILE A 60 -8.75 -1.37 -4.43
N ASP A 61 -8.45 -1.40 -5.73
CA ASP A 61 -7.12 -1.68 -6.25
C ASP A 61 -6.41 -0.34 -6.56
N VAL A 62 -5.23 -0.15 -5.97
CA VAL A 62 -4.48 1.11 -6.07
C VAL A 62 -3.00 0.86 -6.32
N ASP A 63 -2.33 1.83 -6.92
CA ASP A 63 -0.87 1.88 -6.93
C ASP A 63 -0.39 2.76 -5.77
N ILE A 64 0.55 2.25 -4.98
CA ILE A 64 1.13 2.97 -3.84
C ILE A 64 2.55 3.40 -4.21
N VAL A 65 2.78 4.69 -4.22
CA VAL A 65 4.02 5.30 -4.67
C VAL A 65 4.84 5.78 -3.48
N LEU A 66 6.05 5.23 -3.36
CA LEU A 66 7.06 5.63 -2.39
C LEU A 66 8.08 6.54 -3.11
N SER A 67 7.73 7.81 -3.27
CA SER A 67 8.56 8.78 -4.01
C SER A 67 9.99 8.86 -3.48
N ASP A 68 10.17 8.91 -2.16
CA ASP A 68 11.49 9.04 -1.52
C ASP A 68 12.41 7.84 -1.78
N LYS A 69 11.83 6.68 -2.10
CA LYS A 69 12.57 5.43 -2.34
C LYS A 69 12.62 5.06 -3.82
N ASN A 70 12.01 5.86 -4.69
CA ASN A 70 11.83 5.54 -6.10
C ASN A 70 11.16 4.17 -6.35
N LEU A 71 10.19 3.79 -5.50
CA LEU A 71 9.47 2.51 -5.57
C LEU A 71 7.98 2.70 -5.82
N VAL A 72 7.36 1.73 -6.49
CA VAL A 72 5.89 1.61 -6.63
C VAL A 72 5.47 0.20 -6.23
N ILE A 73 4.42 0.12 -5.43
CA ILE A 73 3.66 -1.10 -5.18
C ILE A 73 2.49 -1.08 -6.15
N ARG A 74 2.47 -2.00 -7.11
CA ARG A 74 1.45 -2.03 -8.17
C ARG A 74 0.28 -2.91 -7.76
N ASN A 75 -0.93 -2.54 -8.19
CA ASN A 75 -2.15 -3.32 -7.99
C ASN A 75 -2.31 -3.78 -6.53
N ALA A 76 -2.08 -2.87 -5.59
CA ALA A 76 -2.27 -3.11 -4.18
C ALA A 76 -3.77 -3.09 -3.87
N ARG A 77 -4.32 -4.25 -3.49
CA ARG A 77 -5.70 -4.38 -3.06
C ARG A 77 -5.81 -3.97 -1.61
N VAL A 78 -6.61 -2.94 -1.31
CA VAL A 78 -6.95 -2.58 0.06
C VAL A 78 -7.92 -3.63 0.61
N GLU A 79 -7.49 -4.42 1.59
CA GLU A 79 -8.27 -5.53 2.15
C GLU A 79 -9.41 -5.04 3.04
N TRP A 80 -9.07 -4.18 3.99
CA TRP A 80 -10.02 -3.57 4.90
C TRP A 80 -9.58 -2.16 5.22
N MET A 81 -10.57 -1.30 5.46
CA MET A 81 -10.37 0.06 5.92
C MET A 81 -11.38 0.37 7.01
N LYS A 82 -10.91 0.89 8.15
CA LYS A 82 -11.77 1.19 9.31
C LYS A 82 -11.93 2.70 9.49
N SER A 83 -13.18 3.12 9.68
CA SER A 83 -13.56 4.48 10.07
C SER A 83 -13.32 4.74 11.56
N PRO A 84 -13.08 6.00 11.99
CA PRO A 84 -13.07 7.23 11.19
C PRO A 84 -11.71 7.56 10.59
N CYS A 85 -10.62 6.98 11.10
CA CYS A 85 -9.26 7.33 10.72
C CYS A 85 -8.83 6.79 9.35
N LYS A 86 -9.67 5.95 8.71
CA LYS A 86 -9.37 5.31 7.43
C LYS A 86 -8.02 4.59 7.48
N ASN A 87 -7.77 3.84 8.56
CA ASN A 87 -6.61 2.96 8.66
C ASN A 87 -6.95 1.60 8.07
N GLY A 88 -5.94 0.83 7.64
CA GLY A 88 -6.23 -0.41 6.94
C GLY A 88 -5.01 -1.25 6.62
N THR A 89 -5.27 -2.34 5.90
CA THR A 89 -4.23 -3.18 5.31
C THR A 89 -4.43 -3.31 3.82
N PHE A 90 -3.35 -3.60 3.10
CA PHE A 90 -3.41 -4.00 1.70
C PHE A 90 -2.52 -5.22 1.45
N HIS A 91 -2.81 -5.94 0.37
CA HIS A 91 -1.91 -6.92 -0.20
C HIS A 91 -1.45 -6.47 -1.58
N ALA A 92 -0.25 -6.86 -1.97
CA ALA A 92 0.27 -6.63 -3.30
C ALA A 92 1.18 -7.78 -3.73
N ASP A 93 1.20 -8.03 -5.04
CA ASP A 93 1.99 -9.10 -5.63
C ASP A 93 3.43 -8.65 -5.97
N LYS A 94 3.65 -7.35 -6.18
CA LYS A 94 4.93 -6.84 -6.64
C LYS A 94 5.25 -5.44 -6.14
N ILE A 95 6.53 -5.21 -5.89
CA ILE A 95 7.15 -3.89 -5.72
C ILE A 95 8.17 -3.70 -6.84
N GLU A 96 8.13 -2.55 -7.50
CA GLU A 96 8.96 -2.21 -8.65
C GLU A 96 9.69 -0.90 -8.40
N SER A 97 10.89 -0.74 -8.99
CA SER A 97 11.52 0.57 -9.10
C SER A 97 10.78 1.42 -10.14
N ARG A 98 10.63 2.72 -9.88
CA ARG A 98 10.25 3.68 -10.93
C ARG A 98 11.45 3.82 -11.87
N ALA A 99 11.31 3.32 -13.09
CA ALA A 99 12.25 3.56 -14.19
C ALA A 99 12.09 5.01 -14.69
#